data_AF-A0A0C9UWS2-F1
#
_entry.id   AF-A0A0C9UWS2-F1
#
_cell.length_a   1.000
_cell.length_b   1.000
_cell.length_c   1.000
_cell.angle_alpha   90.00
_cell.angle_beta   90.00
_cell.angle_gamma   90.00
#
_symmetry.space_group_name_H-M   'P 1'
#
loop_
_entity.id
_entity.type
_entity.pdbx_description
1 polymer ?
#
loop_
_entity_poly.entity_id
_entity_poly.type
_entity_poly.pdbx_seq_one_letter_code
_entity_poly.pdbx_strand_id
1 'polypeptide(L)'
;MLKYLKQSLDLAFPFDVCIWAVVTSAFWDMMRFGEVTVKSQKEFDGLKHLKQRDAFIQEDLNGKDYARLDLPSMKTTKAGEIQSAFFTVEGNVCSIEALYNLSRVIPAGPDNPLFSWRDTKGKIKLIVKSKALSRINIIFNNNKWGTTFGHLFRIGGASFYYPSTRNRTKCHFGCRYFKLL
;
A
#
# COMPACT_ATOMS: atom_id res chain seq x y z
N MET A 1 -11.49 9.43 7.13
CA MET A 1 -11.48 8.33 6.13
C MET A 1 -10.65 7.13 6.59
N LEU A 2 -9.30 7.18 6.57
CA LEU A 2 -8.46 6.00 6.85
C LEU A 2 -8.69 5.37 8.23
N LYS A 3 -8.80 6.17 9.30
CA LYS A 3 -9.10 5.68 10.66
C LYS A 3 -10.39 4.85 10.70
N TYR A 4 -11.42 5.37 10.05
CA TYR A 4 -12.72 4.70 9.99
C TYR A 4 -12.65 3.40 9.18
N LEU A 5 -11.93 3.42 8.06
CA LEU A 5 -11.69 2.21 7.27
C LEU A 5 -10.96 1.15 8.11
N LYS A 6 -9.89 1.52 8.83
CA LYS A 6 -9.16 0.62 9.76
C LYS A 6 -10.10 -0.02 10.79
N GLN A 7 -11.00 0.78 11.38
CA GLN A 7 -11.96 0.31 12.39
C GLN A 7 -13.05 -0.62 11.81
N SER A 8 -13.35 -0.51 10.52
CA SER A 8 -14.40 -1.31 9.88
C SER A 8 -13.88 -2.61 9.22
N LEU A 9 -12.57 -2.71 9.04
CA LEU A 9 -11.91 -3.89 8.48
C LEU A 9 -11.57 -4.88 9.58
N ASP A 10 -11.76 -6.17 9.30
CA ASP A 10 -11.26 -7.22 10.18
C ASP A 10 -9.77 -7.46 9.89
N LEU A 11 -8.91 -6.94 10.77
CA LEU A 11 -7.45 -7.06 10.65
C LEU A 11 -6.89 -8.44 11.06
N ALA A 12 -7.75 -9.42 11.35
CA ALA A 12 -7.41 -10.84 11.42
C ALA A 12 -7.83 -11.60 10.16
N PHE A 13 -8.75 -11.06 9.36
CA PHE A 13 -9.22 -11.68 8.13
C PHE A 13 -8.28 -11.37 6.95
N PRO A 14 -7.65 -12.38 6.29
CA PRO A 14 -6.59 -12.16 5.31
C PRO A 14 -6.93 -11.19 4.17
N PHE A 15 -8.18 -11.19 3.68
CA PHE A 15 -8.60 -10.28 2.62
C PHE A 15 -8.66 -8.82 3.09
N ASP A 16 -9.20 -8.58 4.28
CA ASP A 16 -9.32 -7.23 4.86
C ASP A 16 -7.94 -6.71 5.31
N VAL A 17 -7.05 -7.57 5.80
CA VAL A 17 -5.63 -7.25 6.06
C VAL A 17 -4.93 -6.78 4.78
N CYS A 18 -5.08 -7.52 3.69
CA CYS A 18 -4.53 -7.12 2.40
C CYS A 18 -5.10 -5.77 1.93
N ILE A 19 -6.41 -5.54 2.08
CA ILE A 19 -7.03 -4.24 1.75
C ILE A 19 -6.40 -3.11 2.56
N TRP A 20 -6.21 -3.32 3.86
CA TRP A 20 -5.62 -2.31 4.73
C TRP A 20 -4.20 -1.94 4.30
N ALA A 21 -3.36 -2.95 4.00
CA ALA A 21 -2.01 -2.73 3.51
C ALA A 21 -1.97 -2.03 2.14
N VAL A 22 -2.87 -2.40 1.21
CA VAL A 22 -3.02 -1.76 -0.11
C VAL A 22 -3.42 -0.29 0.02
N VAL A 23 -4.41 0.01 0.87
CA VAL A 23 -4.96 1.36 1.03
C VAL A 23 -3.96 2.29 1.70
N THR A 24 -3.30 1.83 2.76
CA THR A 24 -2.24 2.61 3.43
C THR A 24 -1.09 2.88 2.48
N SER A 25 -0.66 1.87 1.71
CA SER A 25 0.40 2.04 0.71
C SER A 25 0.01 3.06 -0.37
N ALA A 26 -1.20 2.94 -0.93
CA ALA A 26 -1.70 3.86 -1.96
C ALA A 26 -1.91 5.30 -1.46
N PHE A 27 -2.26 5.48 -0.18
CA PHE A 27 -2.47 6.79 0.40
C PHE A 27 -1.14 7.48 0.73
N TRP A 28 -0.26 6.82 1.49
CA TRP A 28 0.94 7.45 2.04
C TRP A 28 2.03 7.69 1.00
N ASP A 29 2.21 6.75 0.06
CA ASP A 29 3.21 6.87 -1.01
C ASP A 29 2.61 7.41 -2.33
N MET A 30 1.32 7.79 -2.31
CA MET A 30 0.62 8.27 -3.49
C MET A 30 0.69 7.28 -4.67
N MET A 31 0.75 5.97 -4.37
CA MET A 31 0.75 4.94 -5.40
C MET A 31 -0.59 4.94 -6.14
N ARG A 32 -0.57 4.60 -7.43
CA ARG A 32 -1.82 4.28 -8.11
C ARG A 32 -2.35 2.99 -7.52
N PHE A 33 -3.65 2.94 -7.30
CA PHE A 33 -4.28 1.71 -6.79
C PHE A 33 -4.02 0.48 -7.67
N GLY A 34 -3.79 0.66 -8.98
CA GLY A 34 -3.40 -0.42 -9.89
C GLY A 34 -1.93 -0.85 -9.80
N GLU A 35 -1.07 -0.14 -9.06
CA GLU A 35 0.31 -0.56 -8.77
C GLU A 35 0.35 -1.54 -7.58
N VAL A 36 -0.65 -1.45 -6.71
CA VAL A 36 -0.81 -2.29 -5.50
C VAL A 36 -1.94 -3.32 -5.62
N THR A 37 -2.59 -3.42 -6.78
CA THR A 37 -3.66 -4.40 -7.05
C THR A 37 -3.57 -4.94 -8.46
N VAL A 38 -4.16 -6.10 -8.71
CA VAL A 38 -4.27 -6.69 -10.06
C VAL A 38 -5.66 -6.51 -10.65
N LYS A 39 -5.81 -6.59 -11.97
CA LYS A 39 -7.14 -6.55 -12.60
C LYS A 39 -7.90 -7.87 -12.47
N SER A 40 -7.20 -9.00 -12.44
CA SER A 40 -7.77 -10.33 -12.29
C SER A 40 -6.80 -11.29 -11.61
N GLN A 41 -7.30 -12.43 -11.12
CA GLN A 41 -6.48 -13.45 -10.45
C GLN A 41 -5.39 -14.07 -11.35
N LYS A 42 -5.52 -13.93 -12.68
CA LYS A 42 -4.59 -14.49 -13.67
C LYS A 42 -3.57 -13.47 -14.19
N GLU A 43 -3.71 -12.20 -13.82
CA GLU A 43 -2.89 -11.10 -14.35
C GLU A 43 -1.68 -10.77 -13.47
N PHE A 44 -1.35 -11.62 -12.51
CA PHE A 44 -0.09 -11.46 -11.80
C PHE A 44 1.09 -11.70 -12.74
N ASP A 45 2.04 -10.78 -12.66
CA ASP A 45 3.29 -10.80 -13.41
C ASP A 45 4.34 -10.29 -12.42
N GLY A 46 5.26 -11.18 -12.02
CA GLY A 46 6.29 -10.89 -11.03
C GLY A 46 7.36 -9.90 -11.50
N LEU A 47 7.34 -9.49 -12.77
CA LEU A 47 8.15 -8.40 -13.32
C LEU A 47 7.42 -7.06 -13.25
N LYS A 48 6.09 -7.06 -13.06
CA LYS A 48 5.27 -5.84 -13.03
C LYS A 48 4.64 -5.54 -11.68
N HIS A 49 4.49 -6.55 -10.82
CA HIS A 49 3.78 -6.46 -9.57
C HIS A 49 4.70 -6.81 -8.40
N LEU A 50 4.46 -6.15 -7.27
CA LEU A 50 5.18 -6.35 -6.03
C LEU A 50 5.09 -7.78 -5.52
N LYS A 51 6.23 -8.33 -5.13
CA LYS A 51 6.40 -9.58 -4.41
C LYS A 51 6.78 -9.32 -2.96
N GLN A 52 6.75 -10.36 -2.13
CA GLN A 52 7.20 -10.29 -0.74
C GLN A 52 8.65 -9.79 -0.64
N ARG A 53 9.53 -10.27 -1.53
CA ARG A 53 10.95 -9.85 -1.58
C ARG A 53 11.16 -8.37 -1.94
N ASP A 54 10.15 -7.72 -2.49
CA ASP A 54 10.22 -6.32 -2.89
C ASP A 54 9.84 -5.38 -1.73
N ALA A 55 9.45 -5.94 -0.57
CA ALA A 55 9.08 -5.19 0.63
C ALA A 55 10.13 -5.30 1.73
N PHE A 56 10.58 -4.15 2.22
CA PHE A 56 11.58 -4.04 3.27
C PHE A 56 11.02 -3.23 4.42
N ILE A 57 11.29 -3.66 5.65
CA ILE A 57 11.10 -2.85 6.85
C ILE A 57 12.44 -2.81 7.56
N GLN A 58 12.96 -1.61 7.78
CA GLN A 58 14.32 -1.36 8.25
C GLN A 58 14.32 -0.15 9.19
N GLU A 59 15.40 0.00 9.96
CA GLU A 59 15.66 1.21 10.76
C GLU A 59 16.56 2.17 9.98
N ASP A 60 16.30 3.48 10.09
CA ASP A 60 17.19 4.51 9.58
C ASP A 60 18.41 4.72 10.51
N LEU A 61 19.30 5.65 10.13
CA LEU A 61 20.50 5.97 10.92
C LEU A 61 20.20 6.51 12.34
N ASN A 62 18.96 6.91 12.60
CA ASN A 62 18.50 7.40 13.90
C ASN A 62 17.70 6.35 14.68
N GLY A 63 17.65 5.09 14.21
CA GLY A 63 16.87 4.01 14.82
C GLY A 63 15.36 4.15 14.60
N LYS A 64 14.93 4.88 13.57
CA LYS A 64 13.51 5.03 13.23
C LYS A 64 13.13 4.06 12.13
N ASP A 65 12.08 3.28 12.39
CA ASP A 65 11.47 2.41 11.39
C ASP A 65 11.03 3.18 10.14
N TYR A 66 11.44 2.66 8.99
CA TYR A 66 10.88 2.96 7.69
C TYR A 66 10.58 1.65 6.95
N ALA A 67 9.60 1.69 6.06
CA ALA A 67 9.41 0.63 5.07
C ALA A 67 9.78 1.13 3.68
N ARG A 68 10.20 0.20 2.81
CA ARG A 68 10.51 0.44 1.41
C ARG A 68 9.81 -0.60 0.55
N LEU A 69 9.08 -0.19 -0.49
CA LEU A 69 8.57 -1.11 -1.53
C LEU A 69 9.24 -0.80 -2.86
N ASP A 70 9.98 -1.76 -3.40
CA ASP A 70 10.71 -1.63 -4.65
C ASP A 70 9.81 -2.06 -5.83
N LEU A 71 9.32 -1.08 -6.59
CA LEU A 71 8.34 -1.30 -7.65
C LEU A 71 9.00 -1.89 -8.90
N PRO A 72 8.63 -3.11 -9.33
CA PRO A 72 9.30 -3.80 -10.44
C PRO A 72 9.11 -3.14 -11.81
N SER A 73 7.98 -2.46 -12.04
CA SER A 73 7.78 -1.70 -13.28
C SER A 73 6.86 -0.50 -13.06
N MET A 74 7.28 0.68 -13.49
CA MET A 74 6.38 1.79 -13.76
C MET A 74 6.64 2.31 -15.18
N LYS A 75 5.57 2.77 -15.86
CA LYS A 75 5.59 3.29 -17.24
C LYS A 75 6.62 4.40 -17.51
N THR A 76 7.20 4.99 -16.47
CA THR A 76 8.11 6.13 -16.53
C THR A 76 9.54 5.80 -16.09
N THR A 77 9.82 4.55 -15.75
CA THR A 77 11.15 4.15 -15.29
C THR A 77 12.04 3.89 -16.49
N LYS A 78 13.23 4.51 -16.53
CA LYS A 78 14.25 4.17 -17.52
C LYS A 78 14.68 2.72 -17.30
N ALA A 79 15.07 2.03 -18.37
CA ALA A 79 15.61 0.68 -18.25
C ALA A 79 16.79 0.67 -17.26
N GLY A 80 16.69 -0.10 -16.17
CA GLY A 80 17.74 -0.24 -15.16
C GLY A 80 17.55 0.53 -13.85
N GLU A 81 16.57 1.43 -13.73
CA GLU A 81 16.26 2.10 -12.45
C GLU A 81 15.15 1.35 -11.70
N ILE A 82 15.27 1.24 -10.37
CA ILE A 82 14.20 0.73 -9.50
C ILE A 82 13.53 1.94 -8.84
N GLN A 83 12.20 2.00 -8.91
CA GLN A 83 11.46 3.03 -8.20
C GLN A 83 11.02 2.48 -6.85
N SER A 84 11.45 3.14 -5.78
CA SER A 84 11.09 2.74 -4.41
C SER A 84 10.05 3.69 -3.81
N ALA A 85 9.04 3.11 -3.18
CA ALA A 85 8.12 3.77 -2.28
C ALA A 85 8.69 3.75 -0.86
N PHE A 86 8.60 4.85 -0.11
CA PHE A 86 9.10 4.91 1.27
C PHE A 86 8.00 5.28 2.25
N PHE A 87 7.91 4.54 3.36
CA PHE A 87 6.92 4.73 4.41
C PHE A 87 7.62 5.11 5.71
N THR A 88 7.09 6.11 6.39
CA THR A 88 7.47 6.45 7.77
C THR A 88 6.40 5.97 8.75
N VAL A 89 6.74 5.95 10.04
CA VAL A 89 5.76 5.69 11.10
C VAL A 89 4.70 6.80 11.13
N GLU A 90 3.42 6.43 10.99
CA GLU A 90 2.28 7.37 10.87
C GLU A 90 1.16 7.02 11.87
N GLY A 91 1.45 7.16 13.17
CA GLY A 91 0.47 7.00 14.26
C GLY A 91 -0.50 5.82 14.07
N ASN A 92 -1.79 6.04 14.34
CA ASN A 92 -2.81 4.98 14.30
C ASN A 92 -3.23 4.54 12.86
N VAL A 93 -2.63 5.08 11.80
CA VAL A 93 -2.93 4.68 10.41
C VAL A 93 -1.65 4.35 9.64
N CYS A 94 -0.66 3.83 10.37
CA CYS A 94 0.68 3.56 9.88
C CYS A 94 0.73 2.44 8.83
N SER A 95 1.39 2.73 7.71
CA SER A 95 1.64 1.75 6.64
C SER A 95 2.61 0.65 7.09
N ILE A 96 3.59 0.98 7.93
CA ILE A 96 4.56 0.01 8.47
C ILE A 96 3.82 -1.01 9.36
N GLU A 97 2.95 -0.54 10.27
CA GLU A 97 2.09 -1.44 11.05
C GLU A 97 1.20 -2.31 10.16
N ALA A 98 0.68 -1.76 9.05
CA ALA A 98 -0.13 -2.52 8.10
C ALA A 98 0.68 -3.63 7.41
N LEU A 99 1.92 -3.35 7.02
CA LEU A 99 2.84 -4.33 6.41
C LEU A 99 3.29 -5.39 7.43
N TYR A 100 3.57 -5.00 8.69
CA TYR A 100 3.82 -5.97 9.77
C TYR A 100 2.61 -6.86 10.03
N ASN A 101 1.41 -6.29 10.06
CA ASN A 101 0.20 -7.09 10.24
C ASN A 101 -0.02 -8.06 9.06
N LEU A 102 0.27 -7.60 7.84
CA LEU A 102 0.21 -8.43 6.63
C LEU A 102 1.14 -9.63 6.73
N SER A 103 2.42 -9.43 7.07
CA SER A 103 3.39 -10.53 7.19
C SER A 103 3.05 -11.49 8.34
N ARG A 104 2.50 -10.97 9.44
CA ARG A 104 2.08 -11.77 10.60
C ARG A 104 0.88 -12.66 10.30
N VAL A 105 -0.15 -12.11 9.66
CA VAL A 105 -1.40 -12.86 9.36
C VAL A 105 -1.22 -13.75 8.14
N ILE A 106 -0.35 -13.36 7.20
CA ILE A 106 -0.22 -14.01 5.89
C ILE A 106 1.26 -14.30 5.61
N PRO A 107 1.84 -15.33 6.26
CA PRO A 107 3.19 -15.75 5.96
C PRO A 107 3.27 -16.26 4.51
N ALA A 108 4.19 -15.69 3.74
CA ALA A 108 4.38 -16.04 2.34
C ALA A 108 5.87 -16.04 1.98
N GLY A 109 6.26 -16.95 1.08
CA GLY A 109 7.62 -16.99 0.54
C GLY A 109 7.96 -15.78 -0.34
N PRO A 110 9.25 -15.52 -0.61
CA PRO A 110 9.76 -14.28 -1.22
C PRO A 110 9.17 -13.98 -2.61
N ASP A 111 8.79 -15.02 -3.35
CA ASP A 111 8.35 -14.90 -4.75
C ASP A 111 6.85 -14.74 -4.90
N ASN A 112 6.13 -14.87 -3.79
CA ASN A 112 4.70 -14.68 -3.78
C ASN A 112 4.38 -13.18 -3.91
N PRO A 113 3.23 -12.84 -4.51
CA PRO A 113 2.74 -11.47 -4.54
C PRO A 113 2.64 -10.87 -3.14
N LEU A 114 3.00 -9.60 -3.00
CA LEU A 114 3.01 -8.90 -1.71
C LEU A 114 1.60 -8.85 -1.09
N PHE A 115 0.63 -8.32 -1.84
CA PHE A 115 -0.76 -8.21 -1.42
C PHE A 115 -1.57 -9.43 -1.86
N SER A 116 -1.28 -10.56 -1.23
CA SER A 116 -1.96 -11.83 -1.49
C SER A 116 -2.21 -12.60 -0.21
N TRP A 117 -3.09 -13.60 -0.29
CA TRP A 117 -3.34 -14.56 0.79
C TRP A 117 -3.61 -15.96 0.24
N ARG A 118 -3.62 -16.98 1.09
CA ARG A 118 -4.03 -18.33 0.71
C ARG A 118 -5.49 -18.55 1.09
N ASP A 119 -6.27 -19.11 0.17
CA ASP A 119 -7.62 -19.57 0.49
C ASP A 119 -7.58 -20.89 1.28
N THR A 120 -8.75 -21.38 1.68
CA THR A 120 -8.90 -22.64 2.42
C THR A 120 -8.40 -23.87 1.66
N LYS A 121 -8.19 -23.76 0.35
CA LYS A 121 -7.62 -24.82 -0.51
C LYS A 121 -6.12 -24.63 -0.73
N GLY A 122 -5.50 -23.69 -0.02
CA GLY A 122 -4.07 -23.36 -0.12
C GLY A 122 -3.69 -22.57 -1.38
N LYS A 123 -4.66 -22.16 -2.20
CA LYS A 123 -4.40 -21.42 -3.44
C LYS A 123 -4.17 -19.94 -3.14
N ILE A 124 -3.12 -19.39 -3.73
CA ILE A 124 -2.81 -17.96 -3.65
C ILE A 124 -3.93 -17.16 -4.32
N LYS A 125 -4.42 -16.16 -3.61
CA LYS A 125 -5.41 -15.18 -4.04
C LYS A 125 -4.79 -13.79 -3.98
N LEU A 126 -4.97 -13.07 -5.06
CA LEU A 126 -4.49 -11.71 -5.23
C LEU A 126 -5.56 -10.70 -4.85
N ILE A 127 -5.15 -9.50 -4.45
CA ILE A 127 -6.10 -8.38 -4.38
C ILE A 127 -6.46 -7.89 -5.78
N VAL A 128 -7.68 -8.24 -6.19
CA VAL A 128 -8.29 -7.72 -7.41
C VAL A 128 -8.89 -6.35 -7.14
N LYS A 129 -8.51 -5.35 -7.95
CA LYS A 129 -8.93 -3.95 -7.83
C LYS A 129 -10.44 -3.79 -7.60
N SER A 130 -11.26 -4.44 -8.43
CA SER A 130 -12.72 -4.32 -8.35
C SER A 130 -13.29 -4.88 -7.05
N LYS A 131 -12.71 -5.98 -6.53
CA LYS A 131 -13.13 -6.58 -5.26
C LYS A 131 -12.73 -5.72 -4.06
N ALA A 132 -11.52 -5.18 -4.06
CA ALA A 132 -11.08 -4.24 -3.02
C ALA A 132 -11.96 -2.98 -2.99
N LEU A 133 -12.19 -2.35 -4.14
CA LEU A 133 -13.06 -1.17 -4.23
C LEU A 133 -14.51 -1.48 -3.82
N SER A 134 -15.04 -2.65 -4.18
CA SER A 134 -16.36 -3.08 -3.73
C SER A 134 -16.45 -3.18 -2.20
N ARG A 135 -15.46 -3.80 -1.54
CA ARG A 135 -15.40 -3.89 -0.07
C ARG A 135 -15.30 -2.51 0.59
N ILE A 136 -14.43 -1.64 0.07
CA ILE A 136 -14.26 -0.26 0.57
C ILE A 136 -15.56 0.53 0.40
N ASN A 137 -16.23 0.42 -0.76
CA ASN A 137 -17.45 1.15 -1.04
C ASN A 137 -18.62 0.71 -0.15
N ILE A 138 -18.71 -0.57 0.21
CA ILE A 138 -19.69 -1.03 1.21
C ILE A 138 -19.46 -0.29 2.53
N ILE A 139 -18.22 -0.21 3.00
CA ILE A 139 -17.87 0.48 4.25
C ILE A 139 -18.22 1.98 4.14
N PHE A 140 -17.94 2.63 3.02
CA PHE A 140 -18.15 4.07 2.87
C PHE A 140 -19.64 4.42 2.69
N ASN A 141 -20.39 3.59 1.98
CA ASN A 141 -21.84 3.76 1.82
C ASN A 141 -22.57 3.59 3.15
N ASN A 142 -22.11 2.70 4.03
CA ASN A 142 -22.63 2.59 5.40
C ASN A 142 -22.46 3.89 6.21
N ASN A 143 -21.55 4.79 5.78
CA ASN A 143 -21.32 6.10 6.39
C ASN A 143 -21.87 7.26 5.57
N LYS A 144 -22.63 6.98 4.51
CA LYS A 144 -23.18 7.99 3.59
C LYS A 144 -22.11 8.86 2.92
N TRP A 145 -20.88 8.34 2.77
CA TRP A 145 -19.78 9.04 2.09
C TRP A 145 -19.75 8.78 0.56
N GLY A 146 -20.61 7.89 0.06
CA GLY A 146 -20.71 7.57 -1.36
C GLY A 146 -19.63 6.61 -1.85
N THR A 147 -19.50 6.52 -3.18
CA THR A 147 -18.58 5.60 -3.85
C THR A 147 -17.18 6.18 -4.00
N THR A 148 -16.19 5.41 -3.58
CA THR A 148 -14.77 5.70 -3.83
C THR A 148 -14.33 5.16 -5.18
N PHE A 149 -13.35 5.88 -5.74
CA PHE A 149 -12.58 5.44 -6.89
C PHE A 149 -11.15 5.14 -6.47
N GLY A 150 -10.46 4.27 -7.20
CA GLY A 150 -9.06 3.94 -6.89
C GLY A 150 -8.10 5.16 -6.90
N HIS A 151 -8.46 6.27 -7.55
CA HIS A 151 -7.65 7.48 -7.50
C HIS A 151 -7.82 8.27 -6.19
N LEU A 152 -8.87 8.01 -5.41
CA LEU A 152 -9.22 8.76 -4.19
C LEU A 152 -8.10 8.68 -3.14
N PHE A 153 -7.47 7.52 -2.94
CA PHE A 153 -6.39 7.37 -1.96
C PHE A 153 -5.18 8.21 -2.32
N ARG A 154 -4.78 8.20 -3.60
CA ARG A 154 -3.68 9.02 -4.10
C ARG A 154 -3.98 10.52 -3.99
N ILE A 155 -5.20 10.95 -4.33
CA ILE A 155 -5.62 12.35 -4.16
C ILE A 155 -5.66 12.72 -2.68
N GLY A 156 -6.22 11.86 -1.83
CA GLY A 156 -6.29 12.07 -0.38
C GLY A 156 -4.92 12.21 0.26
N GLY A 157 -3.95 11.39 -0.14
CA GLY A 157 -2.56 11.51 0.28
C GLY A 157 -1.95 12.84 -0.17
N ALA A 158 -2.08 13.20 -1.44
CA ALA A 158 -1.61 14.48 -1.95
C ALA A 158 -2.22 15.67 -1.18
N SER A 159 -3.54 15.66 -0.96
CA SER A 159 -4.25 16.68 -0.19
C SER A 159 -3.88 16.70 1.30
N PHE A 160 -3.46 15.58 1.89
CA PHE A 160 -2.98 15.54 3.27
C PHE A 160 -1.65 16.28 3.41
N TYR A 161 -0.75 16.13 2.44
CA TYR A 161 0.54 16.80 2.47
C TYR A 161 0.47 18.27 2.00
N TYR A 162 -0.51 18.62 1.16
CA TYR A 162 -0.67 19.96 0.57
C TYR A 162 -0.82 21.16 1.55
N PRO A 163 -1.37 21.07 2.79
CA PRO A 163 -1.61 22.26 3.61
C PRO A 163 -0.44 22.68 4.52
N SER A 164 0.70 21.98 4.51
CA SER A 164 1.76 22.18 5.52
C SER A 164 2.99 22.98 5.04
N THR A 165 2.97 23.55 3.84
CA THR A 165 4.11 24.31 3.29
C THR A 165 4.27 25.74 3.80
N ARG A 166 3.48 26.19 4.80
CA ARG A 166 3.55 27.58 5.30
C ARG A 166 4.33 27.82 6.58
N ASN A 167 4.74 26.80 7.35
CA ASN A 167 5.69 26.95 8.48
C ASN A 167 5.98 25.61 9.18
N ARG A 168 6.72 24.70 8.54
CA ARG A 168 7.48 23.66 9.25
C ARG A 168 8.71 23.27 8.43
N THR A 169 9.87 23.53 9.01
CA THR A 169 11.17 23.01 8.60
C THR A 169 11.10 21.52 8.35
N LYS A 170 11.43 21.13 7.11
CA LYS A 170 11.74 19.76 6.64
C LYS A 170 10.73 18.68 7.04
N CYS A 171 9.52 18.76 6.49
CA CYS A 171 8.87 17.51 6.07
C CYS A 171 9.66 17.01 4.86
N HIS A 172 10.46 15.96 5.02
CA HIS A 172 10.91 15.18 3.88
C HIS A 172 9.65 14.60 3.23
N PHE A 173 9.12 15.33 2.24
CA PHE A 173 8.27 14.72 1.24
C PHE A 173 8.99 13.45 0.80
N GLY A 174 8.31 12.30 0.86
CA GLY A 174 8.59 11.15 0.01
C GLY A 174 8.43 11.60 -1.44
N CYS A 175 9.34 12.46 -1.88
CA CYS A 175 9.50 12.87 -3.25
C CYS A 175 9.84 11.58 -3.98
N ARG A 176 9.14 11.31 -5.08
CA ARG A 176 9.44 10.21 -6.03
C ARG A 176 10.83 10.34 -6.68
N TYR A 177 11.80 10.93 -6.00
CA TYR A 177 13.09 11.42 -6.49
C TYR A 177 14.14 11.43 -5.36
N PHE A 178 14.34 10.34 -4.63
CA PHE A 178 15.67 10.12 -4.06
C PHE A 178 16.53 9.48 -5.14
N LYS A 179 17.19 10.33 -5.96
CA LYS A 179 18.41 9.93 -6.65
C LYS A 179 19.46 9.77 -5.56
N LEU A 180 19.85 8.53 -5.26
CA LEU A 180 21.12 8.27 -4.62
C LEU A 180 22.21 8.68 -5.63
N LEU A 181 22.82 9.85 -5.40
CA LEU A 181 24.14 10.19 -5.92
C LEU A 181 25.16 9.84 -4.83
#